data_AF-A0A835LID8-F1
#
_entry.id   AF-A0A835LID8-F1
#
_cell.length_a   1.000
_cell.length_b   1.000
_cell.length_c   1.000
_cell.angle_alpha   90.00
_cell.angle_beta   90.00
_cell.angle_gamma   90.00
#
_symmetry.space_group_name_H-M   'P 1'
#
loop_
_entity.id
_entity.type
_entity.pdbx_description
1 polymer ?
#
loop_
_entity_poly.entity_id
_entity_poly.type
_entity_poly.pdbx_seq_one_letter_code
_entity_poly.pdbx_strand_id
1 'polypeptide(L)'
;MEIFVYRFFVIANAIGSVYTLVLLFPPTKSMLGLITVALDLIITMLLTSSISATLAIAYIGKKGNSHAGWLPICNETPKFCNHVSGALLAGCVGVILHMILLLQSIHSVLNPLLL
;
A
#
# COMPACT_ATOMS: atom_id res chain seq x y z
N MET A 1 -6.64 17.59 8.53
CA MET A 1 -6.16 16.97 7.27
C MET A 1 -5.32 15.73 7.53
N GLU A 2 -4.42 15.72 8.52
CA GLU A 2 -3.53 14.57 8.79
C GLU A 2 -4.25 13.26 9.13
N ILE A 3 -5.32 13.32 9.93
CA ILE A 3 -6.10 12.12 10.34
C ILE A 3 -6.68 11.37 9.13
N PHE A 4 -7.05 12.09 8.07
CA PHE A 4 -7.60 11.48 6.85
C PHE A 4 -6.55 10.61 6.14
N VAL A 5 -5.29 11.03 6.13
CA VAL A 5 -4.20 10.30 5.46
C VAL A 5 -3.93 8.97 6.16
N TYR A 6 -3.88 8.97 7.49
CA TYR A 6 -3.71 7.73 8.26
C TYR A 6 -4.90 6.79 8.11
N ARG A 7 -6.14 7.32 8.11
CA ARG A 7 -7.34 6.52 7.86
C ARG A 7 -7.33 5.91 6.47
N PHE A 8 -6.96 6.69 5.45
CA PHE A 8 -6.85 6.23 4.08
C PHE A 8 -5.83 5.11 3.93
N PHE A 9 -4.65 5.24 4.56
CA PHE A 9 -3.63 4.20 4.58
C PHE A 9 -4.13 2.89 5.18
N VAL A 10 -4.81 2.95 6.33
CA VAL A 10 -5.36 1.75 6.99
C VAL A 10 -6.44 1.09 6.12
N ILE A 11 -7.34 1.88 5.55
CA ILE A 11 -8.42 1.37 4.68
C ILE A 11 -7.84 0.73 3.42
N ALA A 12 -6.88 1.38 2.76
CA ALA A 12 -6.23 0.85 1.56
C ALA A 12 -5.52 -0.50 1.83
N ASN A 13 -4.77 -0.60 2.94
CA ASN A 13 -4.12 -1.84 3.33
C ASN A 13 -5.11 -2.94 3.72
N ALA A 14 -6.23 -2.58 4.37
CA ALA A 14 -7.29 -3.54 4.67
C ALA A 14 -7.92 -4.12 3.40
N ILE A 15 -8.22 -3.27 2.41
CA ILE A 15 -8.75 -3.71 1.10
C ILE A 15 -7.74 -4.65 0.42
N GLY A 16 -6.46 -4.28 0.37
CA GLY A 16 -5.41 -5.11 -0.21
C GLY A 16 -5.30 -6.47 0.48
N SER A 17 -5.32 -6.50 1.82
CA SER A 17 -5.25 -7.75 2.59
C SER A 17 -6.46 -8.66 2.35
N VAL A 18 -7.67 -8.10 2.31
CA VAL A 18 -8.89 -8.86 1.98
C VAL A 18 -8.80 -9.42 0.57
N TYR A 19 -8.34 -8.62 -0.40
CA TYR A 19 -8.13 -9.06 -1.78
C TYR A 19 -7.16 -10.24 -1.87
N THR A 20 -5.98 -10.15 -1.24
CA THR A 20 -5.00 -11.25 -1.23
C THR A 20 -5.56 -12.50 -0.55
N LEU A 21 -6.35 -12.34 0.52
CA LEU A 21 -6.98 -13.46 1.22
C LEU A 21 -8.05 -14.14 0.36
N VAL A 22 -8.83 -13.37 -0.41
CA VAL A 22 -9.80 -13.91 -1.38
C VAL A 22 -9.08 -14.69 -2.48
N LEU A 23 -7.95 -14.18 -2.99
CA LEU A 23 -7.14 -14.89 -3.99
C LEU A 23 -6.56 -16.22 -3.45
N LEU A 24 -6.31 -16.32 -2.15
CA LEU A 24 -5.83 -17.55 -1.50
C LEU A 24 -6.87 -18.68 -1.52
N PHE A 25 -8.17 -18.35 -1.63
CA PHE A 25 -9.26 -19.32 -1.78
C PHE A 25 -9.72 -19.35 -3.25
N PRO A 26 -9.02 -20.07 -4.15
CA PRO A 26 -9.32 -20.00 -5.57
C PRO A 26 -10.71 -20.56 -5.88
N PRO A 27 -11.61 -19.78 -6.52
CA PRO A 27 -12.73 -20.36 -7.24
C PRO A 27 -12.20 -21.06 -8.50
N THR A 28 -12.67 -22.28 -8.75
CA THR A 28 -12.22 -23.25 -9.77
C THR A 28 -12.46 -22.85 -11.23
N LYS A 29 -12.29 -21.57 -11.63
CA LYS A 29 -12.61 -21.11 -12.99
C LYS A 29 -11.45 -20.43 -13.71
N SER A 30 -10.97 -21.14 -14.73
CA SER A 30 -9.84 -20.86 -15.64
C SER A 30 -9.93 -19.57 -16.48
N MET A 31 -10.97 -18.73 -16.34
CA MET A 31 -11.20 -17.57 -17.22
C MET A 31 -10.98 -16.20 -16.55
N LEU A 32 -10.44 -16.16 -15.33
CA LEU A 32 -10.30 -14.94 -14.53
C LEU A 32 -8.94 -14.22 -14.65
N GLY A 33 -7.97 -14.77 -15.40
CA GLY A 33 -6.57 -14.29 -15.38
C GLY A 33 -6.41 -12.79 -15.68
N LEU A 34 -7.07 -12.27 -16.71
CA LEU A 34 -6.96 -10.85 -17.09
C LEU A 34 -7.67 -9.92 -16.09
N ILE A 35 -8.77 -10.38 -15.49
CA ILE A 35 -9.48 -9.65 -14.43
C ILE A 35 -8.61 -9.60 -13.16
N THR A 36 -7.97 -10.71 -12.80
CA THR A 36 -7.02 -10.76 -11.68
C THR A 36 -5.87 -9.79 -11.90
N VAL A 37 -5.26 -9.76 -13.09
CA VAL A 37 -4.19 -8.79 -13.40
C VAL A 37 -4.69 -7.34 -13.27
N ALA A 38 -5.87 -7.02 -13.80
CA ALA A 38 -6.44 -5.68 -13.71
C ALA A 38 -6.72 -5.27 -12.25
N LEU A 39 -7.28 -6.16 -11.44
CA LEU A 39 -7.51 -5.92 -10.01
C LEU A 39 -6.20 -5.76 -9.25
N ASP A 40 -5.20 -6.60 -9.52
CA ASP A 40 -3.88 -6.54 -8.87
C ASP A 40 -3.17 -5.21 -9.16
N LEU A 41 -3.28 -4.70 -10.39
CA LEU A 41 -2.81 -3.36 -10.76
C LEU A 41 -3.50 -2.26 -9.95
N ILE A 42 -4.83 -2.29 -9.87
CA ILE A 42 -5.61 -1.27 -9.16
C ILE A 42 -5.25 -1.25 -7.67
N ILE A 43 -5.16 -2.42 -7.04
CA ILE A 43 -4.81 -2.56 -5.63
C ILE A 43 -3.39 -2.07 -5.38
N THR A 44 -2.43 -2.45 -6.23
CA THR A 44 -1.04 -2.00 -6.11
C THR A 44 -0.91 -0.48 -6.22
N MET A 45 -1.61 0.14 -7.18
CA MET A 45 -1.63 1.61 -7.30
C MET A 45 -2.25 2.27 -6.06
N LEU A 46 -3.40 1.76 -5.59
CA LEU A 46 -4.09 2.28 -4.40
C LEU A 46 -3.19 2.26 -3.16
N LEU A 47 -2.51 1.13 -2.91
CA LEU A 47 -1.58 0.98 -1.79
C LEU A 47 -0.41 1.97 -1.92
N THR A 48 0.20 2.07 -3.10
CA THR A 48 1.35 2.94 -3.35
C THR A 48 1.00 4.42 -3.16
N SER A 49 -0.16 4.86 -3.64
CA SER A 49 -0.66 6.22 -3.41
C SER A 49 -0.88 6.50 -1.92
N SER A 50 -1.43 5.55 -1.17
CA SER A 50 -1.68 5.71 0.27
C SER A 50 -0.39 5.81 1.10
N ILE A 51 0.63 5.01 0.75
CA ILE A 51 1.96 5.06 1.39
C ILE A 51 2.62 6.40 1.10
N SER A 52 2.56 6.86 -0.15
CA SER A 52 3.20 8.11 -0.57
C SER A 52 2.62 9.31 0.18
N ALA A 53 1.28 9.36 0.33
CA ALA A 53 0.61 10.40 1.11
C ALA A 53 1.00 10.34 2.59
N THR A 54 1.03 9.14 3.18
CA THR A 54 1.38 8.94 4.59
C THR A 54 2.84 9.28 4.87
N LEU A 55 3.73 8.92 3.95
CA LEU A 55 5.16 9.22 4.02
C LEU A 55 5.42 10.72 3.97
N ALA A 56 4.72 11.45 3.09
CA ALA A 56 4.84 12.90 3.00
C ALA A 56 4.46 13.57 4.33
N ILE A 57 3.31 13.19 4.89
CA ILE A 57 2.85 13.71 6.18
C ILE A 57 3.80 13.31 7.32
N ALA A 58 4.22 12.05 7.38
CA ALA A 58 5.17 11.57 8.38
C ALA A 58 6.52 12.28 8.30
N TYR A 59 6.99 12.61 7.09
CA TYR A 59 8.24 13.34 6.89
C TYR A 59 8.15 14.76 7.45
N ILE A 60 7.07 15.48 7.15
CA ILE A 60 6.85 16.83 7.69
C ILE A 60 6.65 16.77 9.22
N GLY A 61 5.92 15.78 9.73
CA GLY A 61 5.73 15.59 11.17
C GLY A 61 7.03 15.24 11.94
N LYS A 62 7.98 14.57 11.29
CA LYS A 62 9.28 14.22 11.88
C LYS A 62 10.30 15.36 11.82
N LYS A 63 10.41 16.01 10.67
CA LYS A 63 11.45 17.03 10.42
C LYS A 63 10.99 18.45 10.77
N GLY A 64 9.68 18.71 10.71
CA GLY A 64 9.14 20.05 10.72
C GLY A 64 9.52 20.84 9.47
N ASN A 65 8.91 22.02 9.30
CA ASN A 65 9.32 23.00 8.31
C ASN A 65 9.11 24.41 8.87
N SER A 66 10.17 25.04 9.36
CA SER A 66 10.11 26.40 9.92
C SER A 66 9.64 27.44 8.91
N HIS A 67 9.90 27.25 7.61
CA HIS A 67 9.45 28.17 6.56
C HIS A 67 7.91 28.19 6.41
N ALA A 68 7.26 27.06 6.69
CA ALA A 68 5.80 26.94 6.69
C ALA A 68 5.19 27.03 8.10
N GLY A 69 6.00 27.30 9.13
CA GLY A 69 5.56 27.34 10.53
C GLY A 69 5.20 25.96 11.13
N TRP A 70 5.60 24.86 10.50
CA TRP A 70 5.35 23.50 11.00
C TRP A 70 6.41 23.07 12.00
N LEU A 71 5.99 22.86 13.25
CA LEU A 71 6.84 22.29 14.30
C LEU A 71 6.87 20.75 14.22
N PRO A 72 7.96 20.10 14.65
CA PRO A 72 8.07 18.64 14.62
C PRO A 72 7.23 17.98 15.73
N ILE A 73 6.09 17.39 15.36
CA ILE A 73 5.17 16.68 16.27
C ILE A 73 5.82 15.44 16.90
N CYS A 74 6.67 14.74 16.16
CA CYS A 74 7.28 13.49 16.62
C CYS A 74 8.22 13.65 17.83
N ASN A 75 8.67 14.89 18.11
CA ASN A 75 9.54 15.17 19.25
C ASN A 75 8.78 15.12 20.59
N GLU A 76 7.53 15.59 20.58
CA GLU A 76 6.66 15.64 21.76
C GLU A 76 5.93 14.32 22.01
N THR A 77 5.70 13.52 20.95
CA THR A 77 4.94 12.26 21.02
C THR A 77 5.65 11.07 20.36
N PRO A 78 6.84 10.66 20.86
CA PRO A 78 7.68 9.67 20.19
C PRO A 78 7.04 8.29 20.07
N LYS A 79 6.17 7.89 21.02
CA LYS A 79 5.47 6.59 21.00
C LYS A 79 4.55 6.45 19.80
N PHE A 80 3.75 7.48 19.52
CA PHE A 80 2.84 7.49 18.38
C PHE A 80 3.63 7.50 17.06
N CYS A 81 4.67 8.33 16.98
CA CYS A 81 5.52 8.41 15.80
C CYS A 81 6.20 7.06 15.48
N ASN A 82 6.69 6.34 16.50
CA ASN A 82 7.29 5.03 16.30
C ASN A 82 6.26 4.00 15.82
N HIS A 83 5.03 4.03 16.35
CA HIS A 83 3.95 3.16 15.91
C HIS A 83 3.58 3.39 14.44
N VAL A 84 3.42 4.65 14.03
CA VAL A 84 3.15 5.03 12.63
C VAL A 84 4.30 4.61 11.73
N SER A 85 5.54 4.82 12.15
CA SER A 85 6.72 4.41 11.37
C SER A 85 6.78 2.90 11.17
N GLY A 86 6.44 2.12 12.21
CA GLY A 86 6.35 0.66 12.11
C GLY A 86 5.24 0.21 11.16
N ALA A 87 4.06 0.83 11.25
CA ALA A 87 2.94 0.56 10.33
C ALA A 87 3.30 0.90 8.88
N LEU A 88 3.98 2.02 8.65
CA LEU A 88 4.43 2.45 7.32
C LEU A 88 5.43 1.44 6.73
N LEU A 89 6.38 0.97 7.55
CA LEU A 89 7.35 -0.03 7.12
C LEU A 89 6.65 -1.34 6.73
N ALA A 90 5.66 -1.77 7.51
CA ALA A 90 4.86 -2.96 7.19
C ALA A 90 4.08 -2.76 5.88
N GLY A 91 3.50 -1.58 5.65
CA GLY A 91 2.82 -1.22 4.40
C GLY A 91 3.75 -1.25 3.19
N CYS A 92 4.99 -0.75 3.32
CA CYS A 92 6.00 -0.83 2.27
C CYS A 92 6.33 -2.27 1.88
N VAL A 93 6.49 -3.16 2.87
CA VAL A 93 6.66 -4.60 2.62
C VAL A 93 5.45 -5.17 1.89
N GLY A 94 4.23 -4.80 2.31
CA GLY A 94 2.99 -5.22 1.66
C GLY A 94 2.90 -4.81 0.18
N VAL A 95 3.35 -3.60 -0.17
CA VAL A 95 3.41 -3.14 -1.57
C VAL A 95 4.45 -3.89 -2.38
N ILE A 96 5.62 -4.18 -1.81
CA ILE A 96 6.64 -4.99 -2.49
C ILE A 96 6.09 -6.38 -2.82
N LEU A 97 5.37 -7.00 -1.88
CA LEU A 97 4.72 -8.29 -2.11
C LEU A 97 3.66 -8.21 -3.21
N HIS A 98 2.81 -7.18 -3.20
CA HIS A 98 1.82 -6.96 -4.28
C HIS A 98 2.49 -6.74 -5.64
N MET A 99 3.60 -6.01 -5.71
CA MET A 99 4.36 -5.84 -6.96
C MET A 99 4.90 -7.18 -7.50
N ILE A 100 5.33 -8.09 -6.62
CA ILE A 100 5.76 -9.43 -7.03
C ILE A 100 4.58 -10.24 -7.56
N LEU A 101 3.44 -10.22 -6.86
CA LEU A 101 2.20 -10.90 -7.30
C LEU A 101 1.71 -10.38 -8.65
N LEU A 102 1.79 -9.07 -8.87
CA LEU A 102 1.46 -8.43 -10.14
C LEU A 102 2.33 -8.97 -11.26
N LEU A 103 3.65 -9.03 -11.04
CA LEU A 103 4.60 -9.54 -12.03
C LEU A 103 4.32 -11.00 -12.38
N GLN A 104 4.02 -11.83 -11.37
CA GLN A 104 3.65 -13.23 -11.57
C GLN A 104 2.33 -13.36 -12.34
N SER A 105 1.34 -12.53 -12.03
CA SER A 105 0.05 -12.54 -12.71
C SER A 105 0.19 -12.16 -14.18
N ILE A 106 0.98 -11.13 -14.49
CA ILE A 106 1.30 -10.73 -15.87
C ILE A 106 2.01 -11.87 -16.60
N HIS A 107 3.03 -12.48 -15.98
CA HIS A 107 3.76 -13.59 -16.58
C HIS A 107 2.84 -14.78 -16.90
N SER A 108 1.93 -15.13 -15.98
CA SER A 108 0.98 -16.22 -16.18
C SER A 108 0.01 -15.99 -17.34
N VAL A 109 -0.37 -14.73 -17.61
CA VAL A 109 -1.27 -14.37 -18.71
C VAL A 109 -0.51 -14.23 -20.03
N LEU A 110 0.72 -13.72 -20.00
CA LEU A 110 1.54 -13.48 -21.20
C LEU A 110 2.17 -14.76 -21.74
N ASN A 111 2.59 -15.69 -20.87
CA ASN A 111 3.24 -16.95 -21.27
C ASN A 111 2.47 -17.78 -22.33
N PRO A 112 1.15 -18.02 -22.21
CA PRO A 112 0.39 -18.74 -23.24
C PRO A 112 0.11 -17.94 -24.53
N LEU A 113 0.36 -16.63 -24.56
CA LEU A 113 0.24 -15.80 -25.78
C LEU A 113 1.54 -15.72 -26.58
N LEU A 114 2.68 -16.04 -25.95
CA LEU A 114 4.02 -15.97 -26.55
C LEU A 114 4.48 -17.34 -27.11
N LEU A 115 3.71 -18.41 -26.88
CA LEU A 115 3.97 -19.78 -27.34
C LEU A 115 2.86 -20.25 -28.29
#